data_AF-A0A0N1E3U0-F1
#
_entry.id   AF-A0A0N1E3U0-F1
#
_cell.length_a   1.000
_cell.length_b   1.000
_cell.length_c   1.000
_cell.angle_alpha   90.00
_cell.angle_beta   90.00
_cell.angle_gamma   90.00
#
_symmetry.space_group_name_H-M   'P 1'
#
loop_
_entity.id
_entity.type
_entity.pdbx_description
1 polymer ?
#
loop_
_entity_poly.entity_id
_entity_poly.type
_entity_poly.pdbx_seq_one_letter_code
_entity_poly.pdbx_strand_id
1 'polypeptide(L)'
;MSTLTDYNVSFEMKKINNFYIKFMHSSNFYLESIIADFVSITSCDNLLEAIGRRSNISQNGDIIYPTQSLQLITISYTTTKIYHDSVAYDSNPNITPDYSLPTADFKEIVKAWRNFVNSDNSNGGLLT
;
A
#
# COMPACT_ATOMS: atom_id res chain seq x y z
N MET A 1 10.48 16.99 7.27
CA MET A 1 10.64 16.19 6.05
C MET A 1 9.32 15.56 5.72
N SER A 2 9.01 15.34 4.43
CA SER A 2 7.77 14.67 4.03
C SER A 2 8.03 13.18 3.94
N THR A 3 7.14 12.34 4.49
CA THR A 3 7.25 10.87 4.42
C THR A 3 7.56 10.41 3.00
N LEU A 4 6.89 10.96 1.98
CA LEU A 4 7.13 10.57 0.58
C LEU A 4 8.59 10.79 0.15
N THR A 5 9.24 11.85 0.63
CA THR A 5 10.66 12.11 0.36
C THR A 5 11.56 11.06 1.01
N ASP A 6 11.25 10.66 2.25
CA ASP A 6 12.07 9.71 3.02
C ASP A 6 12.06 8.31 2.39
N TYR A 7 10.96 7.93 1.74
CA TYR A 7 10.80 6.65 1.02
C TYR A 7 11.04 6.76 -0.49
N ASN A 8 11.48 7.94 -0.97
CA ASN A 8 11.65 8.26 -2.39
C ASN A 8 10.42 7.87 -3.25
N VAL A 9 9.23 8.16 -2.71
CA VAL A 9 7.95 7.82 -3.34
C VAL A 9 7.62 8.84 -4.43
N SER A 10 7.37 8.34 -5.64
CA SER A 10 6.81 9.12 -6.74
C SER A 10 5.73 8.33 -7.47
N PHE A 11 4.87 9.03 -8.21
CA PHE A 11 3.75 8.43 -8.92
C PHE A 11 3.87 8.69 -10.41
N GLU A 12 3.52 7.69 -11.21
CA GLU A 12 3.60 7.75 -12.66
C GLU A 12 2.37 7.08 -13.28
N MET A 13 1.99 7.54 -14.47
CA MET A 13 0.98 6.89 -15.29
C MET A 13 1.57 6.61 -16.66
N LYS A 14 1.46 5.36 -17.13
CA LYS A 14 1.90 4.95 -18.47
C LYS A 14 0.73 4.42 -19.27
N LYS A 15 0.70 4.76 -20.55
CA LYS A 15 -0.21 4.16 -21.51
C LYS A 15 0.42 2.87 -22.06
N ILE A 16 -0.19 1.72 -21.78
CA ILE A 16 0.26 0.39 -22.21
C ILE A 16 -0.92 -0.30 -22.90
N ASN A 17 -0.75 -0.73 -24.15
CA ASN A 17 -1.80 -1.40 -24.94
C ASN A 17 -3.15 -0.67 -24.91
N ASN A 18 -3.11 0.66 -24.97
CA ASN A 18 -4.26 1.57 -24.90
C ASN A 18 -4.97 1.69 -23.53
N PHE A 19 -4.39 1.12 -22.48
CA PHE A 19 -4.82 1.29 -21.09
C PHE A 19 -3.87 2.21 -20.34
N TYR A 20 -4.40 3.11 -19.51
CA TYR A 20 -3.60 3.88 -18.56
C TYR A 20 -3.39 3.06 -17.30
N ILE A 21 -2.13 2.77 -16.99
CA ILE A 21 -1.71 2.02 -15.82
C ILE A 21 -0.96 2.98 -14.89
N LYS A 22 -1.35 2.96 -13.62
CA LYS A 22 -0.77 3.78 -12.55
C LYS A 22 0.30 3.00 -11.83
N PHE A 23 1.39 3.68 -11.51
CA PHE A 23 2.56 3.12 -10.83
C PHE A 23 2.94 4.03 -9.66
N MET A 24 3.42 3.41 -8.59
CA MET A 24 4.19 4.07 -7.55
C MET A 24 5.62 3.57 -7.66
N HIS A 25 6.59 4.48 -7.65
CA HIS A 25 8.00 4.14 -7.49
C HIS A 25 8.42 4.39 -6.06
N SER A 26 9.33 3.57 -5.53
CA SER A 26 9.90 3.74 -4.19
C SER A 26 11.36 3.28 -4.17
N SER A 27 12.12 3.70 -3.16
CA SER A 27 13.43 3.09 -2.89
C SER A 27 13.33 1.61 -2.49
N ASN A 28 12.14 1.11 -2.14
CA ASN A 28 11.91 -0.29 -1.79
C ASN A 28 10.92 -0.97 -2.75
N PHE A 29 11.38 -2.03 -3.39
CA PHE A 29 10.61 -2.82 -4.36
C PHE A 29 9.35 -3.46 -3.76
N TYR A 30 9.41 -3.97 -2.52
CA TYR A 30 8.25 -4.63 -1.88
C TYR A 30 7.14 -3.64 -1.53
N LEU A 31 7.51 -2.42 -1.12
CA LEU A 31 6.55 -1.34 -0.93
C LEU A 31 5.87 -0.95 -2.25
N GLU A 32 6.64 -0.82 -3.33
CA GLU A 32 6.11 -0.57 -4.68
C GLU A 32 5.17 -1.68 -5.15
N SER A 33 5.62 -2.93 -5.06
CA SER A 33 4.85 -4.09 -5.48
C SER A 33 3.54 -4.22 -4.71
N ILE A 34 3.55 -4.02 -3.39
CA ILE A 34 2.33 -4.20 -2.60
C ILE A 34 1.34 -3.05 -2.77
N ILE A 35 1.81 -1.82 -2.97
CA ILE A 35 0.93 -0.68 -3.23
C ILE A 35 0.22 -0.83 -4.59
N ALA A 36 0.85 -1.47 -5.57
CA ALA A 36 0.26 -1.74 -6.87
C ALA A 36 -1.02 -2.58 -6.81
N ASP A 37 -1.26 -3.36 -5.76
CA ASP A 37 -2.51 -4.11 -5.56
C ASP A 37 -3.71 -3.21 -5.23
N PHE A 38 -3.47 -1.97 -4.80
CA PHE A 38 -4.51 -1.05 -4.35
C PHE A 38 -4.94 -0.09 -5.47
N VAL A 39 -5.33 -0.62 -6.63
CA VAL A 39 -5.63 0.15 -7.86
C VAL A 39 -6.92 0.97 -7.83
N SER A 40 -7.73 0.88 -6.77
CA SER A 40 -9.04 1.53 -6.68
C SER A 40 -9.17 2.34 -5.39
N ILE A 41 -10.03 3.37 -5.40
CA ILE A 41 -10.31 4.18 -4.20
C ILE A 41 -10.83 3.28 -3.08
N THR A 42 -11.73 2.34 -3.39
CA THR A 42 -12.31 1.40 -2.43
C THR A 42 -11.24 0.50 -1.79
N SER A 43 -10.30 -0.04 -2.57
CA SER A 43 -9.23 -0.88 -2.00
C SER A 43 -8.28 -0.05 -1.15
N CYS A 44 -7.97 1.18 -1.54
CA CYS A 44 -7.21 2.12 -0.72
C CYS A 44 -7.94 2.46 0.60
N ASP A 45 -9.24 2.74 0.54
CA ASP A 45 -10.06 3.08 1.71
C ASP A 45 -10.14 1.91 2.69
N ASN A 46 -10.32 0.68 2.19
CA ASN A 46 -10.30 -0.53 3.02
C ASN A 46 -8.97 -0.71 3.76
N LEU A 47 -7.84 -0.46 3.07
CA LEU A 47 -6.52 -0.52 3.69
C LEU A 47 -6.33 0.60 4.74
N LEU A 48 -6.75 1.83 4.43
CA LEU A 48 -6.68 2.94 5.37
C LEU A 48 -7.56 2.71 6.59
N GLU A 49 -8.72 2.09 6.43
CA GLU A 49 -9.59 1.71 7.53
C GLU A 49 -8.91 0.66 8.41
N ALA A 50 -8.29 -0.37 7.81
CA ALA A 50 -7.51 -1.37 8.55
C ALA A 50 -6.39 -0.72 9.36
N ILE A 51 -5.62 0.20 8.77
CA ILE A 51 -4.59 0.98 9.47
C ILE A 51 -5.20 1.84 10.59
N GLY A 52 -6.35 2.47 10.33
CA GLY A 52 -7.06 3.31 11.30
C GLY A 52 -7.58 2.54 12.50
N ARG A 53 -8.10 1.32 12.30
CA ARG A 53 -8.55 0.43 13.38
C ARG A 53 -7.41 0.10 14.35
N ARG A 54 -6.17 -0.03 13.86
CA ARG A 54 -4.99 -0.23 14.73
C ARG A 54 -4.52 1.03 15.44
N SER A 55 -4.76 2.21 14.87
CA SER A 55 -4.42 3.48 15.53
C SER A 55 -5.27 3.74 16.79
N ASN A 56 -6.48 3.17 16.87
CA ASN A 56 -7.47 3.45 17.92
C ASN A 56 -7.56 2.39 19.02
N ILE A 57 -6.84 1.27 18.90
CA ILE A 57 -6.94 0.13 19.80
C ILE A 57 -5.52 -0.20 20.29
N SER A 58 -5.22 0.06 21.56
CA SER A 58 -3.93 -0.35 22.17
C SER A 58 -3.87 -1.87 22.49
N GLN A 59 -4.84 -2.66 22.03
CA GLN A 59 -4.91 -4.09 22.32
C GLN A 59 -3.97 -4.90 21.42
N ASN A 60 -3.38 -5.92 22.04
CA ASN A 60 -2.48 -6.89 21.44
C ASN A 60 -3.10 -7.56 20.21
N GLY A 61 -2.28 -7.66 19.16
CA GLY A 61 -2.57 -8.35 17.91
C GLY A 61 -2.21 -7.48 16.71
N ASP A 62 -1.75 -8.11 15.64
CA ASP A 62 -1.56 -7.45 14.35
C ASP A 62 -2.83 -7.61 13.51
N ILE A 63 -3.14 -6.68 12.62
CA ILE A 63 -4.10 -6.98 11.53
C ILE A 63 -3.31 -7.70 10.45
N ILE A 64 -3.81 -8.86 10.03
CA ILE A 64 -3.30 -9.59 8.87
C ILE A 64 -4.17 -9.18 7.67
N TYR A 65 -3.54 -8.62 6.64
CA TYR A 65 -4.20 -8.12 5.45
C TYR A 65 -3.59 -8.80 4.21
N PRO A 66 -4.19 -9.89 3.71
CA PRO A 66 -3.75 -10.52 2.47
C PRO A 66 -4.12 -9.64 1.27
N THR A 67 -3.26 -9.64 0.25
CA THR A 67 -3.47 -8.88 -0.98
C THR A 67 -3.83 -9.80 -2.15
N GLN A 68 -4.18 -9.24 -3.30
CA GLN A 68 -4.60 -10.03 -4.47
C GLN A 68 -3.42 -10.76 -5.13
N SER A 69 -2.23 -10.18 -5.05
CA SER A 69 -1.00 -10.78 -5.58
C SER A 69 -0.39 -11.84 -4.67
N LEU A 70 -1.13 -12.38 -3.70
CA LEU A 70 -0.64 -13.33 -2.69
C LEU A 70 0.51 -12.77 -1.83
N GLN A 71 0.56 -11.44 -1.67
CA GLN A 71 1.41 -10.78 -0.68
C GLN A 71 0.61 -10.59 0.62
N LEU A 72 1.30 -10.23 1.69
CA LEU A 72 0.70 -10.03 3.00
C LEU A 72 1.22 -8.76 3.65
N ILE A 73 0.32 -8.00 4.26
CA ILE A 73 0.65 -6.90 5.15
C ILE A 73 0.26 -7.32 6.57
N THR A 74 1.18 -7.17 7.54
CA THR A 74 0.81 -7.17 8.95
C THR A 74 0.91 -5.76 9.51
N ILE A 75 -0.18 -5.31 10.12
CA ILE A 75 -0.32 -3.93 10.61
C ILE A 75 -0.43 -3.98 12.13
N SER A 76 0.66 -3.60 12.79
CA SER A 76 0.69 -3.37 14.24
C SER A 76 0.43 -1.89 14.56
N TYR A 77 0.50 -1.51 15.83
CA TYR A 77 0.37 -0.10 16.23
C TYR A 77 1.54 0.77 15.72
N THR A 78 2.77 0.27 15.82
CA THR A 78 3.97 1.04 15.49
C THR A 78 4.54 0.73 14.11
N THR A 79 4.41 -0.52 13.68
CA THR A 79 5.15 -1.04 12.52
C THR A 79 4.22 -1.80 11.59
N THR A 80 4.30 -1.48 10.31
CA THR A 80 3.73 -2.27 9.24
C THR A 80 4.83 -3.15 8.67
N LYS A 81 4.53 -4.43 8.48
CA LYS A 81 5.45 -5.38 7.83
C LYS A 81 4.82 -5.90 6.54
N ILE A 82 5.66 -6.13 5.55
CA ILE A 82 5.30 -6.63 4.24
C ILE A 82 6.00 -7.96 4.02
N TYR A 83 5.24 -8.94 3.55
CA TYR A 83 5.72 -10.25 3.13
C TYR A 83 5.30 -10.46 1.68
N HIS A 84 6.26 -10.76 0.82
CA HIS A 84 6.03 -11.00 -0.60
C HIS A 84 5.33 -12.35 -0.86
N ASP A 85 5.49 -13.31 0.05
CA ASP A 85 4.90 -14.64 -0.06
C ASP A 85 4.01 -14.90 1.16
N SER A 86 2.69 -14.80 0.97
CA SER A 86 1.71 -15.09 2.03
C SER A 86 1.72 -16.56 2.44
N VAL A 87 2.06 -17.49 1.53
CA VAL A 87 2.08 -18.94 1.80
C VAL A 87 3.25 -19.29 2.72
N ALA A 88 4.40 -18.64 2.50
CA ALA A 88 5.55 -18.76 3.40
C ALA A 88 5.20 -18.28 4.82
N TYR A 89 4.47 -17.17 4.94
CA TYR A 89 3.99 -16.66 6.23
C TYR A 89 3.01 -17.63 6.89
N ASP A 90 2.04 -18.16 6.15
CA ASP A 90 1.05 -19.11 6.68
C ASP A 90 1.70 -20.40 7.19
N SER A 91 2.78 -20.83 6.53
CA SER A 91 3.58 -22.00 6.93
C SER A 91 4.45 -21.72 8.16
N ASN A 92 4.94 -20.49 8.32
CA ASN A 92 5.75 -20.06 9.47
C ASN A 92 5.60 -18.55 9.71
N PRO A 93 4.75 -18.12 10.67
CA PRO A 93 4.53 -16.71 10.96
C PRO A 93 5.75 -15.97 11.55
N ASN A 94 6.82 -16.69 11.90
CA ASN A 94 8.04 -16.12 12.48
C ASN A 94 9.11 -15.77 11.43
N ILE A 95 8.80 -15.86 10.13
CA ILE A 95 9.73 -15.43 9.08
C ILE A 95 10.02 -13.93 9.17
N THR A 96 11.20 -13.54 8.68
CA THR A 96 11.58 -12.12 8.57
C THR A 96 10.75 -11.47 7.47
N PRO A 97 10.15 -10.30 7.71
CA PRO A 97 9.45 -9.56 6.67
C PRO A 97 10.41 -9.04 5.60
N ASP A 98 9.96 -9.03 4.35
CA ASP A 98 10.71 -8.48 3.22
C ASP A 98 10.90 -6.97 3.33
N TYR A 99 9.93 -6.29 3.96
CA TYR A 99 10.06 -4.89 4.30
C TYR A 99 9.29 -4.53 5.56
N SER A 100 9.76 -3.50 6.27
CA SER A 100 9.08 -2.97 7.44
C SER A 100 9.28 -1.46 7.52
N LEU A 101 8.22 -0.77 7.89
CA LEU A 101 8.21 0.68 8.05
C LEU A 101 7.24 1.08 9.17
N PRO A 102 7.38 2.27 9.77
CA PRO A 102 6.41 2.78 10.72
C PRO A 102 5.00 2.81 10.13
N THR A 103 4.01 2.37 10.91
CA THR A 103 2.61 2.32 10.45
C THR A 103 2.07 3.72 10.11
N ALA A 104 2.55 4.74 10.82
CA ALA A 104 2.23 6.14 10.49
C ALA A 104 2.72 6.53 9.10
N ASP A 105 3.93 6.14 8.72
CA ASP A 105 4.49 6.43 7.40
C ASP A 105 3.75 5.67 6.31
N PHE A 106 3.48 4.37 6.55
CA PHE A 106 2.70 3.56 5.63
C PHE A 106 1.33 4.18 5.36
N LYS A 107 0.66 4.71 6.40
CA LYS A 107 -0.61 5.42 6.27
C LYS A 107 -0.52 6.61 5.33
N GLU A 108 0.52 7.44 5.46
CA GLU A 108 0.71 8.62 4.61
C GLU A 108 1.00 8.23 3.15
N ILE A 109 1.77 7.15 2.94
CA ILE A 109 2.03 6.60 1.59
C ILE A 109 0.72 6.10 0.95
N VAL A 110 -0.09 5.33 1.69
CA VAL A 110 -1.39 4.84 1.19
C VAL A 110 -2.36 5.99 0.90
N LYS A 111 -2.38 7.05 1.72
CA LYS A 111 -3.17 8.26 1.43
C LYS A 111 -2.72 8.97 0.16
N ALA A 112 -1.42 9.12 -0.02
CA ALA A 112 -0.86 9.75 -1.22
C ALA A 112 -1.20 8.94 -2.48
N TRP A 113 -1.05 7.61 -2.39
CA TRP A 113 -1.45 6.69 -3.45
C TRP A 113 -2.94 6.78 -3.77
N ARG A 114 -3.82 6.74 -2.74
CA ARG A 114 -5.26 6.92 -2.91
C ARG A 114 -5.61 8.20 -3.66
N ASN A 115 -4.95 9.32 -3.32
CA ASN A 115 -5.19 10.60 -3.98
C ASN A 115 -4.79 10.54 -5.46
N PHE A 116 -3.67 9.89 -5.79
CA PHE A 116 -3.26 9.66 -7.17
C PHE A 116 -4.19 8.70 -7.93
N VAL A 117 -4.72 7.67 -7.26
CA VAL A 117 -5.76 6.80 -7.82
C VAL A 117 -7.04 7.59 -8.10
N ASN A 118 -7.42 8.54 -7.24
CA ASN A 118 -8.62 9.36 -7.39
C ASN A 118 -8.51 10.48 -8.44
N SER A 119 -7.31 11.07 -8.65
CA SER A 119 -7.09 12.27 -9.48
C SER A 119 -7.42 12.13 -10.97
N ASP A 120 -8.03 11.02 -11.38
CA ASP A 120 -8.21 10.60 -12.76
C ASP A 120 -9.64 10.17 -13.06
N ASN A 121 -10.49 10.00 -12.04
CA ASN A 121 -11.95 10.03 -12.24
C ASN A 121 -12.44 11.43 -12.69
N SER A 122 -11.58 12.45 -12.61
CA SER A 122 -11.88 13.83 -13.02
C SER A 122 -11.52 14.12 -14.50
N ASN A 123 -10.76 13.25 -15.16
CA ASN A 123 -10.30 13.46 -16.55
C ASN A 123 -10.87 12.40 -17.53
N GLY A 124 -11.87 11.62 -17.11
CA GLY A 124 -12.65 10.72 -17.97
C GLY A 124 -13.75 11.42 -18.78
N GLY A 125 -13.65 12.73 -19.01
CA GLY A 125 -14.66 13.52 -19.71
C GLY A 125 -14.02 14.53 -20.65
N LEU A 126 -14.29 14.35 -21.95
CA LEU A 126 -13.97 15.22 -23.09
C LEU A 126 -12.48 15.47 -23.37
N LEU A 127 -11.98 14.74 -24.37
CA LEU A 127 -11.25 15.38 -25.45
C LEU A 127 -12.08 15.21 -26.73
N THR A 128 -12.81 16.27 -27.08
CA THR A 128 -13.26 16.56 -28.45
C THR A 128 -12.06 16.80 -29.35
#